data_AF-A0A6B2CF20-F1
#
_entry.id   AF-A0A6B2CF20-F1
#
_cell.length_a   1.000
_cell.length_b   1.000
_cell.length_c   1.000
_cell.angle_alpha   90.00
_cell.angle_beta   90.00
_cell.angle_gamma   90.00
#
_symmetry.space_group_name_H-M   'P 1'
#
loop_
_entity.id
_entity.type
_entity.pdbx_description
1 polymer ?
#
loop_
_entity_poly.entity_id
_entity_poly.type
_entity_poly.pdbx_seq_one_letter_code
_entity_poly.pdbx_strand_id
1 'polypeptide(L)'
;MNPVEFSLALNAVSTVLFAIGFFNSSSISVQIGVLNDLTDTIGLLIMLLSLRRVRRSFKYPFGTERGVYITSLIALMMFSGSIVGFAANRISTSIASGLEVHSTPISLYSVSASTALNTVSLLYSLRSLRR
;
A
#
# COMPACT_ATOMS: atom_id res chain seq x y z
N MET A 1 19.23 -8.09 4.03
CA MET A 1 17.75 -8.05 4.16
C MET A 1 17.19 -7.85 2.77
N ASN A 2 16.25 -8.69 2.32
CA ASN A 2 15.69 -8.53 0.97
C ASN A 2 14.93 -7.20 0.89
N PRO A 3 14.97 -6.48 -0.26
CA PRO A 3 14.28 -5.20 -0.41
C PRO A 3 12.77 -5.31 -0.14
N VAL A 4 12.16 -6.44 -0.51
CA VAL A 4 10.75 -6.75 -0.22
C VAL A 4 10.47 -6.86 1.27
N GLU A 5 11.37 -7.45 2.06
CA GLU A 5 11.21 -7.57 3.53
C GLU A 5 11.37 -6.22 4.23
N PHE A 6 12.29 -5.37 3.73
CA PHE A 6 12.49 -4.02 4.24
C PHE A 6 11.30 -3.11 3.94
N SER A 7 10.78 -3.16 2.71
CA SER A 7 9.57 -2.42 2.34
C SER A 7 8.34 -2.91 3.08
N LEU A 8 8.22 -4.22 3.37
CA LEU A 8 7.12 -4.76 4.17
C LEU A 8 7.15 -4.20 5.61
N ALA A 9 8.32 -4.17 6.24
CA ALA A 9 8.48 -3.65 7.59
C ALA A 9 8.16 -2.14 7.66
N LEU A 10 8.66 -1.36 6.71
CA LEU A 10 8.37 0.08 6.63
C LEU A 10 6.89 0.35 6.35
N ASN A 11 6.28 -0.39 5.42
CA ASN A 11 4.86 -0.23 5.14
C ASN A 11 3.98 -0.63 6.32
N ALA A 12 4.35 -1.67 7.09
CA ALA A 12 3.63 -2.03 8.31
C ALA A 12 3.66 -0.93 9.38
N VAL A 13 4.82 -0.29 9.58
CA VAL A 13 4.94 0.88 10.47
C VAL A 13 4.13 2.06 9.94
N SER A 14 4.14 2.28 8.63
CA SER A 14 3.35 3.30 7.95
C SER A 14 1.84 3.08 8.11
N THR A 15 1.38 1.83 8.02
CA THR A 15 -0.05 1.48 8.23
C THR A 15 -0.51 1.81 9.64
N VAL A 16 0.34 1.56 10.66
CA VAL A 16 0.05 1.89 12.06
C VAL A 16 -0.05 3.41 12.25
N LEU A 17 0.89 4.17 11.68
CA LEU A 17 0.86 5.64 11.72
C LEU A 17 -0.41 6.21 11.07
N PHE A 18 -0.80 5.67 9.92
CA PHE A 18 -2.02 6.08 9.23
C PHE A 18 -3.29 5.68 9.98
N ALA A 19 -3.32 4.50 10.61
CA ALA A 19 -4.45 4.10 11.47
C ALA A 19 -4.64 5.08 12.65
N ILE A 20 -3.54 5.52 13.28
CA ILE A 20 -3.59 6.56 14.32
C ILE A 20 -4.09 7.90 13.74
N GLY A 21 -3.66 8.26 12.52
CA GLY A 21 -4.14 9.44 11.82
C GLY A 21 -5.64 9.39 11.51
N PHE A 22 -6.17 8.22 11.13
CA PHE A 22 -7.58 8.00 10.82
C PHE A 22 -8.50 8.25 12.01
N PHE A 23 -8.14 7.77 13.20
CA PHE A 23 -8.93 8.01 14.41
C PHE A 23 -8.90 9.47 14.87
N ASN A 24 -7.93 10.25 14.40
CA ASN A 24 -7.71 11.64 14.80
C ASN A 24 -8.02 12.66 13.68
N SER A 25 -8.57 12.24 12.53
CA SER A 25 -8.91 13.13 11.42
C SER A 25 -10.10 12.63 10.60
N SER A 26 -11.01 13.55 10.28
CA SER A 26 -12.11 13.30 9.32
C SER A 26 -11.66 13.51 7.85
N SER A 27 -10.39 13.85 7.61
CA SER A 27 -9.90 14.18 6.27
C SER A 27 -9.89 12.97 5.35
N ILE A 28 -10.54 13.13 4.19
CA ILE A 28 -10.60 12.13 3.12
C ILE A 28 -9.20 11.71 2.66
N SER A 29 -8.24 12.64 2.66
CA SER A 29 -6.84 12.35 2.31
C SER A 29 -6.20 11.34 3.27
N VAL A 30 -6.50 11.42 4.57
CA VAL A 30 -6.01 10.47 5.57
C VAL A 30 -6.65 9.09 5.37
N GLN A 31 -7.95 9.05 5.09
CA GLN A 31 -8.68 7.80 4.84
C GLN A 31 -8.18 7.08 3.58
N ILE A 32 -7.91 7.82 2.50
CA ILE A 32 -7.33 7.28 1.27
C ILE A 32 -5.90 6.78 1.53
N GLY A 33 -5.10 7.53 2.30
CA GLY A 33 -3.74 7.12 2.67
C GLY A 33 -3.70 5.81 3.46
N VAL A 34 -4.60 5.62 4.43
CA VAL A 34 -4.76 4.35 5.16
C VAL A 34 -5.07 3.21 4.22
N LEU A 35 -6.04 3.40 3.31
CA LEU A 35 -6.46 2.37 2.37
C LEU A 35 -5.33 2.01 1.40
N ASN A 36 -4.55 3.00 0.98
CA ASN A 36 -3.37 2.80 0.13
C ASN A 36 -2.28 1.99 0.85
N ASP A 37 -1.93 2.36 2.09
CA ASP A 37 -0.88 1.65 2.83
C ASP A 37 -1.30 0.21 3.19
N LEU A 38 -2.57 0.00 3.55
CA LEU A 38 -3.14 -1.35 3.75
C LEU A 38 -3.00 -2.19 2.49
N THR A 39 -3.39 -1.61 1.37
CA THR A 39 -3.28 -2.23 0.05
C THR A 39 -1.85 -2.58 -0.30
N ASP A 40 -0.90 -1.67 -0.07
CA ASP A 40 0.51 -1.90 -0.33
C ASP A 40 1.11 -2.98 0.58
N THR A 41 0.72 -3.04 1.86
CA THR A 41 1.12 -4.15 2.75
C THR A 41 0.60 -5.50 2.26
N ILE A 42 -0.66 -5.59 1.83
CA ILE A 42 -1.23 -6.84 1.31
C ILE A 42 -0.54 -7.23 -0.01
N GLY A 43 -0.31 -6.27 -0.90
CA GLY A 43 0.41 -6.47 -2.16
C GLY A 43 1.83 -7.00 -1.95
N LEU A 44 2.60 -6.38 -1.05
CA LEU A 44 3.95 -6.84 -0.70
C LEU A 44 3.94 -8.23 -0.05
N LEU A 45 2.93 -8.53 0.77
CA LEU A 45 2.79 -9.85 1.41
C LEU A 45 2.47 -10.94 0.39
N ILE A 46 1.56 -10.68 -0.56
CA ILE A 46 1.30 -11.57 -1.70
C ILE A 46 2.57 -11.76 -2.52
N MET A 47 3.31 -10.68 -2.82
CA MET A 47 4.56 -10.75 -3.58
C MET A 47 5.62 -11.59 -2.87
N LEU A 48 5.76 -11.44 -1.55
CA LEU A 48 6.68 -12.23 -0.73
C LEU A 48 6.29 -13.72 -0.67
N LEU A 49 5.00 -14.02 -0.52
CA LEU A 49 4.49 -15.40 -0.60
C LEU A 49 4.69 -16.01 -1.99
N SER A 50 4.50 -15.22 -3.04
CA SER A 50 4.66 -15.65 -4.44
C SER A 50 6.12 -15.96 -4.76
N LEU A 51 7.05 -15.09 -4.33
CA LEU A 51 8.49 -15.31 -4.44
C LEU A 51 8.95 -16.56 -3.69
N ARG A 52 8.41 -16.82 -2.49
CA ARG A 52 8.69 -18.06 -1.73
C ARG A 52 8.11 -19.31 -2.41
N ARG A 53 7.04 -19.17 -3.20
CA ARG A 53 6.38 -20.26 -3.92
C ARG A 53 7.01 -20.63 -5.26
N VAL A 54 8.02 -19.88 -5.74
CA VAL A 54 8.82 -20.26 -6.91
C VAL A 54 9.75 -21.42 -6.54
N ARG A 55 9.16 -22.58 -6.24
CA ARG A 55 9.85 -23.88 -6.27
C ARG A 55 9.55 -24.50 -7.62
N ARG A 56 10.61 -24.91 -8.34
CA ARG A 56 10.49 -25.62 -9.63
C ARG A 56 9.56 -26.82 -9.46
N SER A 57 8.35 -26.72 -9.98
CA SER A 57 7.41 -27.83 -10.05
C SER A 57 7.63 -28.57 -11.35
N PHE A 58 7.93 -29.87 -11.27
CA PHE A 58 8.04 -30.74 -12.45
C PHE A 58 6.74 -30.80 -13.27
N LYS A 59 5.59 -30.47 -12.66
CA LYS A 59 4.28 -30.45 -13.32
C LYS A 59 4.05 -29.21 -14.19
N TYR A 60 4.72 -28.08 -13.89
CA TYR A 60 4.62 -26.82 -14.65
C TYR A 60 5.99 -26.11 -14.76
N PRO A 61 6.95 -26.70 -15.51
CA PRO A 61 8.35 -26.27 -15.52
C PRO A 61 8.58 -24.86 -16.07
N PHE A 62 7.69 -24.36 -16.95
CA PHE A 62 7.78 -23.03 -17.56
C PHE A 62 6.64 -22.07 -17.12
N GLY A 63 5.72 -22.53 -16.26
CA GLY A 63 4.47 -21.83 -15.95
C GLY A 63 4.43 -21.18 -14.57
N THR A 64 5.22 -21.68 -13.61
CA THR A 64 5.22 -21.17 -12.23
C THR A 64 5.60 -19.70 -12.13
N GLU A 65 6.55 -19.23 -12.94
CA GLU A 65 6.95 -17.81 -12.97
C GLU A 65 5.86 -16.92 -13.60
N ARG A 66 5.16 -17.40 -14.63
CA ARG A 66 4.02 -16.70 -15.23
C ARG A 66 2.83 -16.59 -14.27
N GLY A 67 2.64 -17.58 -13.40
CA GLY A 67 1.62 -17.54 -12.35
C GLY A 67 1.86 -16.43 -11.32
N VAL A 68 3.12 -16.19 -10.94
CA VAL A 68 3.50 -15.06 -10.07
C VAL A 68 3.13 -13.73 -10.72
N TYR A 69 3.43 -13.57 -12.01
CA TYR A 69 3.09 -12.35 -12.75
C TYR A 69 1.57 -12.12 -12.81
N ILE A 70 0.79 -13.12 -13.20
CA ILE A 70 -0.67 -13.00 -13.35
C ILE A 70 -1.34 -12.72 -12.01
N THR A 71 -0.95 -13.42 -10.94
CA THR A 71 -1.50 -13.20 -9.60
C THR A 71 -1.18 -11.80 -9.07
N SER A 72 0.04 -11.31 -9.32
CA SER A 72 0.44 -9.94 -8.97
C SER A 72 -0.37 -8.90 -9.77
N LEU A 73 -0.60 -9.14 -11.06
CA LEU A 73 -1.39 -8.25 -11.92
C LEU A 73 -2.85 -8.14 -11.46
N ILE A 74 -3.47 -9.28 -11.13
CA ILE A 74 -4.86 -9.33 -10.62
C ILE A 74 -4.96 -8.57 -9.30
N ALA A 75 -4.03 -8.80 -8.38
CA ALA A 75 -3.96 -8.06 -7.12
C ALA A 75 -3.90 -6.55 -7.40
N LEU A 76 -2.97 -6.12 -8.26
CA LEU A 76 -2.77 -4.70 -8.60
C LEU A 76 -4.03 -4.06 -9.21
N MET A 77 -4.76 -4.78 -10.07
CA MET A 77 -6.01 -4.30 -10.66
C MET A 77 -7.14 -4.19 -9.63
N MET A 78 -7.34 -5.20 -8.77
CA MET A 78 -8.36 -5.15 -7.72
C MET A 78 -8.10 -4.01 -6.74
N PHE A 79 -6.84 -3.85 -6.36
CA PHE A 79 -6.41 -2.85 -5.40
C PHE A 79 -6.51 -1.43 -5.93
N SER A 80 -5.97 -1.16 -7.13
CA SER A 80 -6.10 0.16 -7.76
C SER A 80 -7.57 0.54 -8.01
N GLY A 81 -8.39 -0.41 -8.48
CA GLY A 81 -9.83 -0.19 -8.65
C GLY A 81 -10.55 0.14 -7.35
N SER A 82 -10.22 -0.55 -6.25
CA SER A 82 -10.82 -0.32 -4.94
C SER A 82 -10.47 1.05 -4.36
N ILE A 83 -9.21 1.50 -4.51
CA ILE A 83 -8.74 2.81 -4.04
C ILE A 83 -9.45 3.92 -4.82
N VAL A 84 -9.47 3.82 -6.15
CA VAL A 84 -10.11 4.83 -7.01
C VAL A 84 -11.62 4.89 -6.74
N GLY A 85 -12.29 3.75 -6.61
CA GLY A 85 -13.72 3.68 -6.29
C GLY A 85 -14.05 4.28 -4.93
N PHE A 86 -13.24 3.98 -3.90
CA PHE A 86 -13.41 4.55 -2.58
C PHE A 86 -13.17 6.06 -2.56
N ALA A 87 -12.10 6.53 -3.22
CA ALA A 87 -11.78 7.95 -3.33
C ALA A 87 -12.89 8.73 -4.05
N ALA A 88 -13.37 8.23 -5.19
CA ALA A 88 -14.45 8.88 -5.94
C ALA A 88 -15.75 8.96 -5.12
N ASN A 89 -16.10 7.89 -4.40
CA ASN A 89 -17.29 7.87 -3.54
C ASN A 89 -17.15 8.87 -2.38
N ARG A 90 -16.00 8.90 -1.70
CA ARG A 90 -15.75 9.84 -0.60
C ARG A 90 -15.72 11.29 -1.04
N ILE A 91 -15.12 11.59 -2.19
CA ILE A 91 -15.12 12.94 -2.76
C ILE A 91 -16.55 13.37 -3.11
N SER A 92 -17.32 12.51 -3.80
CA SER A 92 -18.70 12.78 -4.18
C SER A 92 -19.59 13.04 -2.94
N THR A 93 -19.48 12.19 -1.92
CA THR A 93 -20.24 12.34 -0.68
C THR A 93 -19.84 13.58 0.11
N SER A 94 -18.56 13.96 0.13
CA SER A 94 -18.11 15.19 0.80
C SER A 94 -18.59 16.46 0.11
N ILE A 95 -18.62 16.49 -1.23
CA ILE A 95 -19.17 17.62 -1.99
C ILE A 95 -20.68 17.73 -1.76
N ALA A 96 -21.38 16.59 -1.75
CA ALA A 96 -22.82 16.56 -1.57
C ALA A 96 -23.29 16.91 -0.14
N SER A 97 -22.49 16.60 0.88
CA SER A 97 -22.86 16.76 2.30
C SER A 97 -22.34 18.04 2.97
N GLY A 98 -21.37 18.74 2.36
CA GLY A 98 -20.79 19.96 2.93
C GLY A 98 -20.12 19.75 4.29
N LEU A 99 -19.69 18.53 4.60
CA LEU A 99 -19.07 18.17 5.88
C LEU A 99 -17.82 19.02 6.15
N GLU A 100 -17.76 19.65 7.33
CA GLU A 100 -16.56 20.34 7.78
C GLU A 100 -15.41 19.33 7.96
N VAL A 101 -14.33 19.56 7.21
CA VAL A 101 -13.15 18.72 7.26
C VAL A 101 -12.25 19.22 8.39
N HIS A 102 -12.15 18.45 9.47
CA HIS A 102 -11.22 18.74 10.56
C HIS A 102 -9.98 17.84 10.50
N SER A 103 -8.81 18.48 10.59
CA SER A 103 -7.51 17.82 10.70
C SER A 103 -6.82 18.28 11.98
N THR A 104 -6.40 17.33 12.81
CA THR A 104 -5.64 17.62 14.03
C THR A 104 -4.14 17.71 13.70
N PRO A 105 -3.32 18.41 14.52
CA PRO A 105 -1.86 18.43 14.35
C PRO A 105 -1.25 17.02 14.33
N ILE A 106 -1.82 16.10 15.14
CA ILE A 106 -1.42 14.69 15.22
C ILE A 106 -1.60 14.00 13.85
N SER A 107 -2.72 14.27 13.16
CA SER A 107 -2.96 13.71 11.82
C SER A 107 -1.99 14.26 10.76
N LEU A 108 -1.58 15.52 10.86
CA LEU A 108 -0.58 16.10 9.96
C LEU A 108 0.81 15.49 10.18
N TYR A 109 1.22 15.29 11.43
CA TYR A 109 2.48 14.63 11.76
C TYR A 109 2.50 13.16 11.36
N SER A 110 1.39 12.42 11.53
CA SER A 110 1.33 11.02 11.12
C SER A 110 1.42 10.85 9.60
N VAL A 111 0.73 11.71 8.83
CA VAL A 111 0.78 11.69 7.35
C VAL A 111 2.16 12.07 6.83
N SER A 112 2.79 13.09 7.41
CA SER A 112 4.13 13.52 7.01
C SER A 112 5.20 12.47 7.35
N ALA A 113 5.13 11.85 8.53
CA ALA A 113 6.02 10.75 8.89
C ALA A 113 5.84 9.54 7.96
N SER A 114 4.61 9.18 7.63
CA SER A 114 4.32 8.09 6.69
C SER A 114 4.86 8.37 5.29
N THR A 115 4.63 9.57 4.74
CA THR A 115 5.16 9.92 3.41
C THR A 115 6.70 9.91 3.38
N ALA A 116 7.36 10.31 4.46
CA ALA A 116 8.81 10.17 4.61
C ALA A 116 9.26 8.69 4.63
N LEU A 117 8.54 7.80 5.32
CA LEU A 117 8.87 6.36 5.33
C LEU A 117 8.69 5.72 3.95
N ASN A 118 7.61 6.05 3.24
CA ASN A 118 7.33 5.53 1.90
C ASN A 118 8.39 6.01 0.88
N THR A 119 8.82 7.26 0.95
CA THR A 119 9.91 7.78 0.09
C THR A 119 11.25 7.09 0.36
N VAL A 120 11.60 6.83 1.62
CA VAL A 120 12.81 6.07 1.98
C VAL A 120 12.76 4.63 1.45
N SER A 121 11.61 3.95 1.59
CA SER A 121 11.38 2.60 1.06
C SER A 121 11.58 2.53 -0.46
N LEU A 122 11.05 3.54 -1.18
CA LEU A 122 11.17 3.64 -2.63
C LEU A 122 12.61 3.91 -3.08
N LEU A 123 13.32 4.82 -2.41
CA LEU A 123 14.74 5.10 -2.67
C LEU A 123 15.64 3.88 -2.42
N TYR A 124 15.36 3.12 -1.36
CA TYR A 124 16.09 1.89 -1.05
C TYR A 124 15.86 0.83 -2.13
N SER A 125 14.61 0.66 -2.57
CA SER A 125 14.24 -0.27 -3.65
C SER A 125 14.89 0.09 -4.99
N LEU A 126 14.90 1.38 -5.34
CA LEU A 126 15.59 1.88 -6.54
C LEU A 126 17.09 1.64 -6.49
N ARG A 127 17.72 1.88 -5.32
CA ARG A 127 19.15 1.64 -5.14
C ARG A 127 19.51 0.16 -5.26
N SER A 128 18.63 -0.71 -4.77
CA SER A 128 18.76 -2.17 -4.86
C SER A 128 18.66 -2.69 -6.30
N LEU A 129 17.89 -2.05 -7.18
CA LEU A 129 17.75 -2.45 -8.59
C LEU A 129 18.96 -2.06 -9.47
N ARG A 130 19.78 -1.12 -8.99
CA ARG A 130 20.93 -0.58 -9.73
C ARG A 130 22.25 -1.34 -9.44
N ARG A 131 22.23 -2.28 -8.49
CA ARG A 131 23.33 -3.17 -8.14
C ARG A 131 23.06 -4.57 -8.68
#